data_AF-A0A2U3KK39-F1
#
_entry.id   AF-A0A2U3KK39-F1
#
_cell.length_a   1.000
_cell.length_b   1.000
_cell.length_c   1.000
_cell.angle_alpha   90.00
_cell.angle_beta   90.00
_cell.angle_gamma   90.00
#
_symmetry.space_group_name_H-M   'P 1'
#
loop_
_entity.id
_entity.type
_entity.pdbx_description
1 polymer ?
#
loop_
_entity_poly.entity_id
_entity_poly.type
_entity_poly.pdbx_seq_one_letter_code
_entity_poly.pdbx_strand_id
1 'polypeptide(L)' 'MKAAGGTTFTVAPPIAAGDDPVSVAVADFNGDGILDLAVVSDGDLSILLGKGDGTFQQARNFTSGVGL' A
#
# COMPACT_ATOMS: atom_id res chain seq x y z
N MET A 1 0.29 -3.55 10.77
CA MET A 1 1.41 -3.97 11.63
C MET A 1 0.88 -4.30 13.03
N LYS A 2 0.81 -5.59 13.40
CA LYS A 2 0.34 -5.99 14.73
C LYS A 2 1.54 -6.13 15.66
N ALA A 3 1.67 -5.25 16.65
CA ALA A 3 2.42 -5.54 17.86
C ALA A 3 1.41 -5.76 19.00
N ALA A 4 0.88 -6.98 19.08
CA ALA A 4 0.14 -7.45 20.24
C ALA A 4 0.86 -8.70 20.75
N GLY A 5 1.76 -8.50 21.72
CA GLY A 5 2.52 -9.55 22.40
C GLY A 5 3.73 -10.06 21.62
N GLY A 6 4.92 -9.53 21.92
CA GLY A 6 6.19 -9.93 21.30
C GLY A 6 6.98 -8.69 20.86
N THR A 7 8.06 -8.38 21.56
CA THR A 7 8.83 -7.13 21.47
C THR A 7 9.69 -6.98 20.20
N THR A 8 9.40 -7.73 19.15
CA THR A 8 10.18 -7.74 17.91
C THR A 8 9.29 -7.36 16.73
N PHE A 9 9.58 -6.20 16.13
CA PHE A 9 9.12 -5.88 14.79
C PHE A 9 9.91 -6.73 13.81
N THR A 10 9.29 -7.73 13.21
CA THR A 10 9.88 -8.47 12.09
C THR A 10 9.73 -7.61 10.84
N VAL A 11 10.79 -7.51 10.03
CA VAL A 11 10.74 -6.82 8.75
C VAL A 11 9.86 -7.63 7.80
N ALA A 12 8.77 -7.02 7.34
CA ALA A 12 8.01 -7.55 6.22
C ALA A 12 8.82 -7.34 4.92
N PRO A 13 8.75 -8.28 3.95
CA PRO A 13 9.34 -8.06 2.63
C PRO A 13 8.85 -6.74 2.03
N PRO A 14 9.72 -5.96 1.36
CA PRO A 14 9.31 -4.71 0.75
C PRO A 14 8.29 -4.96 -0.37
N ILE A 15 7.28 -4.10 -0.45
CA ILE A 15 6.32 -4.07 -1.55
C ILE A 15 6.58 -2.78 -2.31
N ALA A 16 6.92 -2.89 -3.60
CA ALA A 16 7.11 -1.73 -4.46
C ALA A 16 5.78 -0.99 -4.63
N ALA A 17 5.81 0.34 -4.47
CA ALA A 17 4.65 1.21 -4.51
C ALA A 17 4.89 2.47 -5.36
N GLY A 18 5.74 2.33 -6.39
CA GLY A 18 6.18 3.42 -7.26
C GLY A 18 7.57 3.95 -6.91
N ASP A 19 8.13 4.75 -7.81
CA ASP A 19 9.43 5.43 -7.66
C ASP A 19 9.25 6.78 -6.97
N ASP A 20 10.09 7.06 -5.96
CA ASP A 20 10.04 8.28 -5.14
C ASP A 20 8.64 8.57 -4.53
N PRO A 21 8.14 7.70 -3.63
CA PRO A 21 6.85 7.91 -2.99
C PRO A 21 6.84 9.20 -2.16
N VAL A 22 5.85 10.06 -2.40
CA VAL A 22 5.71 11.39 -1.78
C VAL A 22 4.58 11.47 -0.76
N SER A 23 3.58 10.59 -0.85
CA SER A 23 2.42 10.62 0.05
C SER A 23 1.75 9.26 0.20
N VAL A 24 1.05 9.08 1.33
CA VAL A 24 0.28 7.86 1.64
C VAL A 24 -1.07 8.21 2.27
N ALA A 25 -2.11 7.47 1.88
CA ALA A 25 -3.43 7.51 2.49
C ALA A 25 -3.93 6.09 2.85
N VAL A 26 -4.77 6.01 3.87
CA VAL A 26 -5.33 4.75 4.40
C VAL A 26 -6.84 4.83 4.35
N ALA A 27 -7.49 3.90 3.65
CA ALA A 27 -8.94 3.74 3.59
C ALA A 27 -9.29 2.35 3.05
N ASP A 28 -10.56 1.94 3.13
CA ASP A 28 -11.08 0.81 2.37
C ASP A 28 -11.42 1.31 0.94
N PHE A 29 -10.53 1.04 -0.02
CA PHE A 29 -10.68 1.54 -1.39
C PHE A 29 -11.44 0.56 -2.30
N ASN A 30 -11.54 -0.72 -1.91
CA ASN A 30 -12.21 -1.76 -2.70
C ASN A 30 -13.57 -2.21 -2.13
N GLY A 31 -13.95 -1.76 -0.94
CA GLY A 31 -15.23 -2.02 -0.29
C GLY A 31 -15.31 -3.37 0.43
N ASP A 32 -14.20 -4.00 0.77
CA ASP A 32 -14.18 -5.33 1.43
C ASP A 32 -14.18 -5.27 2.97
N GLY A 33 -14.16 -4.06 3.55
CA GLY A 33 -14.13 -3.83 4.98
C GLY A 33 -12.73 -3.94 5.61
N ILE A 34 -11.67 -4.09 4.81
CA ILE A 34 -10.27 -4.13 5.21
C ILE A 34 -9.59 -2.83 4.77
N LEU A 35 -8.71 -2.29 5.62
CA LEU A 35 -7.94 -1.09 5.27
C LEU A 35 -6.86 -1.39 4.23
N ASP A 36 -6.84 -0.58 3.18
CA ASP A 36 -5.87 -0.55 2.10
C ASP A 36 -4.90 0.65 2.24
N LEU A 37 -3.86 0.68 1.39
CA LEU A 37 -3.00 1.84 1.22
C LEU A 37 -3.09 2.39 -0.20
N ALA A 38 -3.17 3.72 -0.31
CA ALA A 38 -2.88 4.45 -1.53
C ALA A 38 -1.54 5.17 -1.37
N VAL A 39 -0.62 4.92 -2.30
CA VAL A 39 0.71 5.53 -2.33
C VAL A 39 0.82 6.34 -3.61
N VAL A 40 1.12 7.64 -3.47
CA VAL A 40 1.41 8.52 -4.60
C VAL A 40 2.91 8.65 -4.71
N SER A 41 3.42 8.43 -5.92
CA SER A 41 4.83 8.55 -6.27
C SER A 41 4.98 9.50 -7.47
N ASP A 42 6.19 9.71 -7.99
CA ASP A 42 6.36 10.57 -9.16
C ASP A 42 5.68 9.94 -10.39
N GLY A 43 4.56 10.51 -10.82
CA GLY A 43 3.80 10.08 -11.99
C GLY A 43 2.82 8.91 -11.78
N ASP A 44 2.88 8.19 -10.66
CA ASP A 44 2.09 6.97 -10.42
C ASP A 44 1.26 7.02 -9.13
N LEU A 45 0.14 6.30 -9.16
CA LEU A 45 -0.67 5.98 -7.98
C LEU A 45 -0.71 4.46 -7.80
N SER A 46 -0.25 3.96 -6.66
CA SER A 46 -0.29 2.54 -6.31
C SER A 46 -1.35 2.28 -5.23
N ILE A 47 -2.23 1.30 -5.45
CA ILE A 47 -3.14 0.79 -4.41
C ILE A 47 -2.67 -0.58 -3.94
N LEU A 48 -2.38 -0.70 -2.64
CA LEU A 48 -2.00 -1.95 -1.98
C LEU A 48 -3.18 -2.45 -1.14
N LEU A 49 -3.76 -3.58 -1.54
CA LEU A 49 -4.93 -4.14 -0.86
C LEU A 49 -4.54 -4.80 0.47
N GLY A 50 -5.28 -4.50 1.54
CA GLY A 50 -5.08 -5.10 2.84
C GLY A 50 -5.46 -6.58 2.87
N LYS A 51 -4.87 -7.33 3.81
CA LYS A 51 -5.25 -8.73 4.09
C LYS A 51 -5.92 -8.93 5.46
N GLY A 52 -6.12 -7.85 6.22
CA GLY A 52 -6.74 -7.88 7.56
C GLY A 52 -5.80 -8.31 8.70
N ASP A 53 -4.64 -8.88 8.38
CA ASP A 53 -3.60 -9.29 9.35
C ASP A 53 -2.50 -8.22 9.55
N GLY A 54 -2.66 -7.06 8.90
CA GLY A 54 -1.69 -5.97 8.90
C GLY A 54 -0.58 -6.11 7.85
N THR A 55 -0.73 -7.03 6.90
CA THR A 55 0.05 -7.14 5.66
C THR A 55 -0.78 -6.73 4.43
N PHE A 56 -0.09 -6.54 3.30
CA PHE A 56 -0.70 -6.08 2.05
C PHE A 56 -0.38 -7.00 0.88
N GLN A 57 -1.21 -6.95 -0.15
CA GLN A 57 -0.98 -7.58 -1.46
C GLN A 57 0.02 -6.76 -2.29
N GLN A 58 0.47 -7.31 -3.41
CA GLN A 58 1.28 -6.58 -4.37
C GLN A 58 0.51 -5.35 -4.88
N ALA A 59 1.20 -4.22 -5.01
CA ALA A 59 0.61 -2.99 -5.50
C ALA A 59 0.01 -3.15 -6.90
N ARG A 60 -1.18 -2.56 -7.10
CA ARG A 60 -1.70 -2.26 -8.44
C ARG A 60 -1.35 -0.82 -8.76
N ASN A 61 -0.53 -0.63 -9.79
CA ASN A 61 -0.05 0.67 -10.23
C ASN A 61 -0.98 1.23 -11.30
N PHE A 62 -1.37 2.48 -11.12
CA PHE A 62 -2.10 3.29 -12.07
C PHE A 62 -1.14 4.38 -12.52
N THR A 63 -0.60 4.23 -13.72
CA THR A 63 0.19 5.29 -14.34
C THR A 63 -0.75 6.44 -14.67
N SER A 64 -0.35 7.67 -14.33
CA SER A 64 -1.04 8.82 -14.90
C SER A 64 -0.85 8.72 -16.41
N GLY A 65 -1.95 8.47 -17.14
CA GLY A 65 -1.87 8.30 -18.58
C GLY A 65 -1.21 9.52 -19.18
N VAL A 66 0.02 9.38 -19.66
CA VAL A 66 0.55 10.31 -20.65
C VAL A 66 -0.32 10.13 -21.88
N GLY A 67 -1.31 11.01 -22.03
CA GLY A 67 -2.05 11.12 -23.27
C GLY A 67 -1.08 11.55 -24.36
N LEU A 68 -0.77 10.61 -25.26
CA LEU A 68 -0.24 10.88 -26.60
C LEU A 68 -1.18 10.23 -27.62
#